data_AF-A0A920R2Y1-F1
#
_entry.id   AF-A0A920R2Y1-F1
#
_cell.length_a   1.000
_cell.length_b   1.000
_cell.length_c   1.000
_cell.angle_alpha   90.00
_cell.angle_beta   90.00
_cell.angle_gamma   90.00
#
_symmetry.space_group_name_H-M   'P 1'
#
loop_
_entity.id
_entity.type
_entity.pdbx_description
1 polymer ?
#
loop_
_entity_poly.entity_id
_entity_poly.type
_entity_poly.pdbx_seq_one_letter_code
_entity_poly.pdbx_strand_id
1 'polypeptide(L)'
;MLESTSPDLKHIALLGTATDHVSLEATRRLGVIVTNTPNSSTVAVAEHALALLFSLARKIPQLDQRVRIGEWPGGQLTQLAGKTLGIVGTGSVGIRLAEIASGIGMRILGFKFT
;
A
#
# COMPACT_ATOMS: atom_id res chain seq x y z
N MET A 1 20.86 -17.06 11.04
CA MET A 1 20.72 -17.77 9.75
C MET A 1 21.60 -17.23 8.62
N LEU A 2 22.14 -16.00 8.66
CA LEU A 2 23.12 -15.57 7.65
C LEU A 2 24.52 -16.21 7.83
N GLU A 3 24.86 -16.61 9.06
CA GLU A 3 26.15 -17.25 9.39
C GLU A 3 26.30 -18.68 8.85
N SER A 4 25.21 -19.30 8.38
CA SER A 4 25.22 -20.62 7.73
C SER A 4 25.17 -20.54 6.20
N THR A 5 25.32 -19.35 5.62
CA THR A 5 25.22 -19.14 4.17
C THR A 5 26.58 -19.36 3.51
N SER A 6 26.55 -19.68 2.20
CA SER A 6 27.75 -19.92 1.38
C SER A 6 28.85 -18.88 1.62
N PRO A 7 30.13 -19.30 1.78
CA PRO A 7 31.25 -18.39 2.00
C PRO A 7 31.48 -17.38 0.86
N ASP A 8 30.92 -17.64 -0.32
CA ASP A 8 31.04 -16.79 -1.51
C ASP A 8 29.89 -15.79 -1.69
N LEU A 9 28.95 -15.71 -0.74
CA LEU A 9 27.84 -14.76 -0.84
C LEU A 9 28.36 -13.32 -0.75
N LYS A 10 28.11 -12.52 -1.80
CA LYS A 10 28.54 -11.11 -1.88
C LYS A 10 27.40 -10.11 -1.93
N HIS A 11 26.21 -10.55 -2.35
CA HIS A 11 25.08 -9.65 -2.62
C HIS A 11 23.73 -10.33 -2.39
N ILE A 12 22.81 -9.62 -1.74
CA ILE A 12 21.40 -9.97 -1.60
C ILE A 12 20.57 -8.85 -2.26
N ALA A 13 19.77 -9.21 -3.26
CA ALA A 13 18.82 -8.31 -3.91
C ALA A 13 17.39 -8.64 -3.46
N LEU A 14 16.74 -7.68 -2.79
CA LEU A 14 15.40 -7.84 -2.26
C LEU A 14 14.35 -7.40 -3.27
N LEU A 15 13.38 -8.29 -3.51
CA LEU A 15 12.20 -7.99 -4.32
C LEU A 15 11.15 -7.27 -3.47
N GLY A 16 11.45 -6.03 -3.08
CA GLY A 16 10.52 -5.16 -2.36
C GLY A 16 11.20 -3.92 -1.79
N THR A 17 10.42 -3.01 -1.22
CA THR A 17 10.95 -1.81 -0.57
C THR A 17 11.41 -2.08 0.86
N ALA A 18 10.74 -2.98 1.59
CA ALA A 18 11.06 -3.28 2.99
C ALA A 18 12.35 -4.10 3.11
N THR A 19 13.13 -3.85 4.16
CA THR A 19 14.41 -4.53 4.44
C THR A 19 14.45 -5.17 5.84
N ASP A 20 13.34 -5.09 6.57
CA ASP A 20 13.15 -5.54 7.95
C ASP A 20 13.32 -7.05 8.15
N HIS A 21 13.04 -7.83 7.11
CA HIS A 21 13.23 -9.29 7.10
C HIS A 21 14.69 -9.73 6.91
N VAL A 22 15.62 -8.79 6.70
CA VAL A 22 17.06 -9.07 6.58
C VAL A 22 17.85 -8.35 7.67
N SER A 23 18.73 -9.07 8.37
CA SER A 23 19.66 -8.46 9.31
C SER A 23 20.72 -7.64 8.56
N LEU A 24 20.49 -6.33 8.46
CA LEU A 24 21.44 -5.39 7.88
C LEU A 24 22.76 -5.33 8.68
N GLU A 25 22.71 -5.63 9.97
CA GLU A 25 23.89 -5.68 10.83
C GLU A 25 24.77 -6.90 10.50
N ALA A 26 24.19 -8.09 10.42
CA ALA A 26 24.92 -9.31 10.09
C ALA A 26 25.49 -9.28 8.67
N THR A 27 24.71 -8.79 7.70
CA THR A 27 25.19 -8.61 6.31
C THR A 27 26.37 -7.64 6.24
N ARG A 28 26.33 -6.53 6.99
CA ARG A 28 27.45 -5.60 7.09
C ARG A 28 28.71 -6.25 7.67
N ARG A 29 28.59 -7.07 8.73
CA ARG A 29 29.73 -7.79 9.32
C ARG A 29 30.38 -8.78 8.35
N LEU A 30 29.57 -9.38 7.47
CA LEU A 30 30.02 -10.36 6.47
C LEU A 30 30.46 -9.71 5.14
N GLY A 31 30.43 -8.38 5.03
CA GLY A 31 30.77 -7.68 3.78
C GLY A 31 29.77 -7.91 2.63
N VAL A 32 28.54 -8.35 2.95
CA VAL A 32 27.49 -8.64 1.97
C VAL A 32 26.69 -7.37 1.69
N ILE A 33 26.59 -6.99 0.41
CA ILE A 33 25.77 -5.86 -0.01
C ILE A 33 24.29 -6.27 0.01
N VAL A 34 23.41 -5.36 0.43
CA VAL A 34 21.95 -5.53 0.35
C VAL A 34 21.36 -4.40 -0.46
N THR A 35 20.55 -4.73 -1.47
CA THR A 35 19.82 -3.75 -2.29
C THR A 35 18.33 -4.06 -2.26
N ASN A 36 17.49 -3.04 -2.31
CA ASN A 36 16.03 -3.15 -2.36
C ASN A 36 15.47 -2.43 -3.61
N THR A 37 14.15 -2.46 -3.79
CA THR A 37 13.46 -1.74 -4.87
C THR A 37 12.57 -0.65 -4.27
N PRO A 38 13.12 0.54 -3.96
CA PRO A 38 12.33 1.61 -3.39
C PRO A 38 11.29 2.11 -4.41
N ASN A 39 10.10 2.44 -3.93
CA ASN A 39 9.01 3.03 -4.71
C ASN A 39 8.44 2.16 -5.85
N SER A 40 8.90 0.92 -6.04
CA SER A 40 8.50 0.04 -7.15
C SER A 40 6.99 -0.27 -7.18
N SER A 41 6.34 -0.27 -6.01
CA SER A 41 4.91 -0.55 -5.86
C SER A 41 4.06 0.68 -5.56
N THR A 42 4.62 1.89 -5.66
CA THR A 42 3.94 3.14 -5.22
C THR A 42 2.56 3.31 -5.81
N VAL A 43 2.44 3.16 -7.14
CA VAL A 43 1.17 3.32 -7.86
C VAL A 43 0.20 2.21 -7.50
N ALA A 44 0.66 0.95 -7.52
CA ALA A 44 -0.18 -0.21 -7.21
C ALA A 44 -0.77 -0.14 -5.79
N VAL A 45 0.03 0.27 -4.80
CA VAL A 45 -0.45 0.42 -3.42
C VAL A 45 -1.44 1.57 -3.29
N ALA A 46 -1.19 2.71 -3.96
CA ALA A 46 -2.11 3.84 -3.97
C ALA A 46 -3.46 3.49 -4.60
N GLU A 47 -3.46 2.82 -5.76
CA GLU A 47 -4.67 2.35 -6.43
C GLU A 47 -5.43 1.33 -5.57
N HIS A 48 -4.72 0.39 -4.96
CA HIS A 48 -5.34 -0.61 -4.08
C HIS A 48 -5.97 0.02 -2.84
N ALA A 49 -5.31 1.01 -2.22
CA ALA A 49 -5.87 1.74 -1.08
C ALA A 49 -7.18 2.47 -1.46
N LEU A 50 -7.23 3.09 -2.64
CA LEU A 50 -8.45 3.71 -3.14
C LEU A 50 -9.55 2.68 -3.46
N ALA A 51 -9.17 1.53 -4.02
CA ALA A 51 -10.11 0.43 -4.28
C ALA A 51 -10.75 -0.09 -2.98
N LEU A 52 -9.96 -0.25 -1.92
CA LEU A 52 -10.47 -0.61 -0.59
C LEU A 52 -11.41 0.46 -0.03
N LEU A 53 -11.09 1.75 -0.22
CA LEU A 53 -11.95 2.85 0.20
C LEU A 53 -13.30 2.84 -0.54
N PHE A 54 -13.33 2.58 -1.84
CA PHE A 54 -14.57 2.38 -2.61
C PHE A 54 -15.34 1.15 -2.13
N SER A 55 -14.64 0.03 -1.92
CA SER A 55 -15.23 -1.21 -1.41
C SER A 55 -15.98 -0.97 -0.11
N LEU A 56 -15.38 -0.23 0.83
CA LEU A 56 -16.00 0.18 2.08
C LEU A 56 -17.21 1.10 1.86
N ALA A 57 -17.04 2.18 1.10
CA ALA A 57 -18.08 3.20 0.91
C ALA A 57 -19.32 2.65 0.18
N ARG A 58 -19.11 1.70 -0.73
CA ARG A 58 -20.14 1.11 -1.60
C ARG A 58 -20.58 -0.28 -1.16
N LYS A 59 -20.01 -0.84 -0.08
CA LYS A 59 -20.30 -2.18 0.44
C LYS A 59 -20.21 -3.26 -0.63
N ILE A 60 -19.22 -3.16 -1.52
CA ILE A 60 -19.13 -3.97 -2.75
C ILE A 60 -19.18 -5.46 -2.44
N PRO A 61 -18.36 -6.01 -1.50
CA PRO A 61 -18.36 -7.45 -1.26
C PRO A 61 -19.69 -7.96 -0.72
N GLN A 62 -20.34 -7.19 0.15
CA GLN A 62 -21.63 -7.57 0.74
C GLN A 62 -22.76 -7.52 -0.29
N LEU A 63 -22.78 -6.50 -1.14
CA LEU A 63 -23.80 -6.39 -2.19
C LEU A 63 -23.58 -7.43 -3.30
N ASP A 64 -22.33 -7.72 -3.68
CA ASP A 64 -22.00 -8.79 -4.62
C ASP A 64 -22.52 -10.15 -4.14
N GLN A 65 -22.29 -10.51 -2.87
CA GLN A 65 -22.82 -11.74 -2.28
C GLN A 65 -24.35 -11.83 -2.35
N ARG A 66 -25.05 -10.73 -2.05
CA ARG A 66 -26.51 -10.68 -2.08
C ARG A 66 -27.07 -10.80 -3.50
N VAL A 67 -26.44 -10.13 -4.47
CA VAL A 67 -26.83 -10.24 -5.88
C VAL A 67 -26.65 -11.67 -6.40
N ARG A 68 -25.58 -12.38 -5.99
CA ARG A 68 -25.35 -13.78 -6.38
C ARG A 68 -26.41 -14.76 -5.87
N ILE A 69 -27.09 -14.46 -4.77
CA ILE A 69 -28.20 -15.29 -4.25
C ILE A 69 -29.59 -14.84 -4.76
N GLY A 70 -29.62 -13.98 -5.79
CA GLY A 70 -30.86 -13.54 -6.44
C GLY A 70 -31.54 -12.35 -5.78
N GLU A 71 -30.91 -11.73 -4.78
CA GLU A 71 -31.44 -10.51 -4.18
C GLU A 71 -31.04 -9.26 -4.99
N TRP A 72 -31.85 -8.21 -4.92
CA TRP A 72 -31.48 -6.89 -5.45
C TRP A 72 -31.59 -5.81 -4.35
N PRO A 73 -30.60 -5.75 -3.45
CA PRO A 73 -30.70 -4.89 -2.28
C PRO A 73 -30.56 -3.41 -2.63
N GLY A 74 -31.63 -2.65 -2.39
CA GLY A 74 -31.58 -1.19 -2.32
C GLY A 74 -30.97 -0.70 -0.99
N GLY A 75 -30.64 0.59 -0.94
CA GLY A 75 -30.18 1.24 0.28
C GLY A 75 -29.29 2.44 0.02
N GLN A 76 -29.04 3.22 1.06
CA GLN A 76 -28.15 4.36 0.98
C GLN A 76 -26.69 3.90 1.01
N LEU A 77 -25.93 4.30 -0.01
CA LEU A 77 -24.49 4.07 -0.10
C LEU A 77 -23.75 5.39 0.06
N THR A 78 -22.47 5.29 0.41
CA THR A 78 -21.62 6.46 0.60
C THR A 78 -20.90 6.78 -0.70
N GLN A 79 -21.12 7.98 -1.23
CA GLN A 79 -20.33 8.52 -2.33
C GLN A 79 -19.05 9.19 -1.80
N LEU A 80 -17.90 8.96 -2.44
CA LEU A 80 -16.62 9.54 -2.02
C LEU A 80 -16.44 10.99 -2.48
N ALA A 81 -16.94 11.37 -3.66
CA ALA A 81 -16.84 12.74 -4.17
C ALA A 81 -17.44 13.74 -3.16
N GLY A 82 -16.71 14.84 -2.92
CA GLY A 82 -17.04 15.86 -1.92
C GLY A 82 -16.64 15.51 -0.48
N LYS A 83 -16.21 14.27 -0.19
CA LYS A 83 -15.73 13.88 1.15
C LYS A 83 -14.27 14.24 1.35
N THR A 84 -13.85 14.18 2.62
CA THR A 84 -12.46 14.43 3.01
C THR A 84 -11.72 13.12 3.24
N LEU A 85 -10.57 12.95 2.57
CA LEU A 85 -9.62 11.86 2.82
C LEU A 85 -8.47 12.40 3.68
N GLY A 86 -8.32 11.87 4.89
CA GLY A 86 -7.16 12.12 5.74
C GLY A 86 -6.06 11.10 5.46
N ILE A 87 -4.85 11.56 5.16
CA ILE A 87 -3.68 10.74 4.86
C ILE A 87 -2.64 10.98 5.95
N VAL A 88 -2.35 9.94 6.72
CA VAL A 88 -1.32 9.93 7.76
C VAL A 88 -0.08 9.25 7.18
N GLY A 89 0.97 10.04 6.93
CA GLY A 89 2.17 9.63 6.20
C GLY A 89 2.15 10.08 4.74
N THR A 90 2.74 11.25 4.45
CA THR A 90 2.83 11.82 3.10
C THR A 90 4.15 11.46 2.40
N GLY A 91 4.47 10.16 2.35
CA GLY A 91 5.55 9.61 1.52
C GLY A 91 5.10 9.36 0.07
N SER A 92 5.89 8.64 -0.73
CA SER A 92 5.59 8.38 -2.16
C SER A 92 4.18 7.83 -2.38
N VAL A 93 3.76 6.84 -1.59
CA VAL A 93 2.42 6.23 -1.67
C VAL A 93 1.32 7.22 -1.27
N GLY A 94 1.50 7.92 -0.15
CA GLY A 94 0.50 8.86 0.37
C GLY A 94 0.26 10.02 -0.59
N ILE A 95 1.32 10.57 -1.20
CA ILE A 95 1.21 11.61 -2.22
C ILE A 95 0.49 11.07 -3.46
N ARG A 96 0.87 9.88 -3.94
CA ARG A 96 0.20 9.29 -5.12
C ARG A 96 -1.28 9.02 -4.87
N LEU A 97 -1.64 8.54 -3.68
CA LEU A 97 -3.04 8.37 -3.28
C LEU A 97 -3.79 9.70 -3.25
N ALA A 98 -3.17 10.76 -2.73
CA ALA A 98 -3.75 12.11 -2.70
C ALA A 98 -4.10 12.62 -4.10
N GLU A 99 -3.19 12.44 -5.06
CA GLU A 99 -3.40 12.84 -6.47
C GLU A 99 -4.63 12.14 -7.07
N ILE A 100 -4.70 10.81 -6.96
CA ILE A 100 -5.79 10.00 -7.52
C ILE A 100 -7.12 10.35 -6.83
N ALA A 101 -7.12 10.45 -5.49
CA ALA A 101 -8.31 10.78 -4.71
C ALA A 101 -8.82 12.21 -4.98
N SER A 102 -7.91 13.17 -5.19
CA SER A 102 -8.29 14.52 -5.60
C SER A 102 -8.93 14.53 -6.99
N GLY A 103 -8.44 13.70 -7.92
CA GLY A 103 -9.01 13.54 -9.27
C GLY A 103 -10.46 13.05 -9.29
N ILE A 104 -10.90 12.31 -8.27
CA ILE A 104 -12.30 11.89 -8.11
C ILE A 104 -13.14 12.85 -7.23
N GLY A 105 -12.60 14.04 -6.93
CA GLY A 105 -13.31 15.10 -6.23
C GLY A 105 -13.31 14.99 -4.71
N MET A 106 -12.36 14.28 -4.09
CA MET A 106 -12.18 14.31 -2.63
C MET A 106 -11.33 15.52 -2.20
N ARG A 107 -11.64 16.06 -1.01
CA ARG A 107 -10.76 17.01 -0.30
C ARG A 107 -9.68 16.23 0.44
N ILE A 108 -8.41 16.63 0.32
CA ILE A 108 -7.31 15.91 0.95
C ILE A 108 -6.80 16.67 2.17
N LEU A 109 -6.56 15.95 3.27
CA LEU A 109 -5.78 16.42 4.41
C LEU A 109 -4.57 15.50 4.58
N GLY A 110 -3.37 16.06 4.70
CA GLY A 110 -2.14 15.30 4.89
C GLY A 110 -1.49 15.60 6.23
N PHE A 111 -1.02 14.55 6.91
CA PHE A 111 -0.19 14.67 8.11
C PHE A 111 1.14 13.95 7.88
N LYS A 112 2.24 14.61 8.23
CA LYS A 112 3.60 14.07 8.15
C LYS A 112 4.18 14.04 9.56
N PHE A 113 4.70 12.87 9.96
CA PHE A 113 5.53 12.73 11.15
C PHE A 113 6.84 13.47 10.87
N THR A 114 6.95 14.70 11.37
CA THR A 114 8.17 15.52 11.32
C THR A 114 8.56 15.84 12.74
#